data_AF-A0A0R2B989-F1
#
_entry.id   AF-A0A0R2B989-F1
#
_cell.length_a   1.000
_cell.length_b   1.000
_cell.length_c   1.000
_cell.angle_alpha   90.00
_cell.angle_beta   90.00
_cell.angle_gamma   90.00
#
_symmetry.space_group_name_H-M   'P 1'
#
loop_
_entity.id
_entity.type
_entity.pdbx_description
1 polymer ?
#
loop_
_entity_poly.entity_id
_entity_poly.type
_entity_poly.pdbx_seq_one_letter_code
_entity_poly.pdbx_strand_id
1 'polypeptide(L)'
;MMKKYSVGDIAKRMNVSADAIRYYDKEGLLPFAKRNSAGRREFSDDDLGYIEVIDCLKMSGIPIKEIGQFIDWCMVGDETLDQRLSFMEDHEIQLERKIQALEANLAFLRWKKWYYQTAAEAGTESIHFIPGTTQVDPAEHDRYNAQRRQSAQEV
;
A
#
# COMPACT_ATOMS: atom_id res chain seq x y z
N MET A 1 27.98 -24.07 -1.32
CA MET A 1 28.23 -22.61 -1.43
C MET A 1 26.89 -21.89 -1.24
N MET A 2 26.83 -20.87 -0.39
CA MET A 2 25.66 -19.98 -0.35
C MET A 2 25.54 -19.26 -1.68
N LYS A 3 24.33 -19.20 -2.22
CA LYS A 3 24.07 -18.48 -3.46
C LYS A 3 24.23 -16.98 -3.21
N LYS A 4 24.89 -16.31 -4.13
CA LYS A 4 25.12 -14.87 -4.10
C LYS A 4 24.32 -14.23 -5.22
N TYR A 5 23.69 -13.10 -4.92
CA TYR A 5 22.85 -12.35 -5.85
C TYR A 5 23.45 -10.97 -6.09
N SER A 6 23.43 -10.52 -7.33
CA SER A 6 23.73 -9.14 -7.68
C SER A 6 22.48 -8.26 -7.53
N VAL A 7 22.65 -6.94 -7.53
CA VAL A 7 21.54 -5.97 -7.61
C VAL A 7 20.56 -6.30 -8.74
N GLY A 8 21.07 -6.75 -9.89
CA GLY A 8 20.23 -7.12 -11.04
C GLY A 8 19.41 -8.38 -10.80
N ASP A 9 19.94 -9.34 -10.04
CA ASP A 9 19.21 -10.56 -9.68
C ASP A 9 18.10 -10.24 -8.67
N ILE A 10 18.40 -9.38 -7.69
CA ILE A 10 17.41 -8.89 -6.71
C ILE A 10 16.27 -8.16 -7.42
N ALA A 11 16.61 -7.18 -8.26
CA ALA A 11 15.65 -6.38 -8.99
C ALA A 11 14.65 -7.25 -9.77
N LYS A 12 15.16 -8.28 -10.47
CA LYS A 12 14.32 -9.25 -11.20
C LYS A 12 13.43 -10.06 -10.27
N ARG A 13 13.97 -10.58 -9.16
CA ARG A 13 13.22 -11.42 -8.23
C ARG A 13 12.11 -10.66 -7.52
N MET A 14 12.39 -9.42 -7.15
CA MET A 14 11.48 -8.51 -6.45
C MET A 14 10.52 -7.79 -7.41
N ASN A 15 10.69 -7.94 -8.73
CA ASN A 15 9.97 -7.17 -9.74
C ASN A 15 10.05 -5.64 -9.52
N VAL A 16 11.23 -5.16 -9.11
CA VAL A 16 11.54 -3.74 -8.95
C VAL A 16 12.69 -3.33 -9.86
N SER A 17 12.89 -2.04 -10.07
CA SER A 17 14.03 -1.56 -10.85
C SER A 17 15.34 -1.75 -10.08
N ALA A 18 16.45 -1.98 -10.79
CA ALA A 18 17.77 -1.96 -10.18
C ALA A 18 18.07 -0.61 -9.51
N ASP A 19 17.49 0.47 -10.02
CA ASP A 19 17.59 1.81 -9.43
C ASP A 19 16.86 1.92 -8.08
N ALA A 20 15.75 1.20 -7.88
CA ALA A 20 15.10 1.13 -6.57
C ALA A 20 16.01 0.49 -5.52
N ILE A 21 16.69 -0.61 -5.87
CA ILE A 21 17.66 -1.26 -4.97
C ILE A 21 18.88 -0.35 -4.71
N ARG A 22 19.38 0.35 -5.74
CA ARG A 22 20.46 1.35 -5.56
C ARG A 22 20.03 2.53 -4.71
N TYR A 23 18.78 2.94 -4.82
CA TYR A 23 18.19 3.97 -3.99
C TYR A 23 18.15 3.50 -2.52
N TYR A 24 17.70 2.26 -2.25
CA TYR A 24 17.76 1.69 -0.89
C TYR A 24 19.19 1.64 -0.33
N ASP A 25 20.19 1.26 -1.15
CA ASP A 25 21.61 1.31 -0.76
C ASP A 25 22.06 2.73 -0.39
N LYS A 26 21.69 3.72 -1.22
CA LYS A 26 22.06 5.13 -1.03
C LYS A 26 21.44 5.73 0.24
N GLU A 27 20.20 5.37 0.53
CA GLU A 27 19.50 5.83 1.74
C GLU A 27 19.90 5.03 3.00
N GLY A 28 20.87 4.12 2.88
CA GLY A 28 21.43 3.39 4.03
C GLY A 28 20.62 2.18 4.48
N LEU A 29 19.61 1.75 3.72
CA LEU A 29 18.70 0.66 4.12
C LEU A 29 19.29 -0.75 3.96
N LEU A 30 20.49 -0.88 3.38
CA LEU A 30 21.12 -2.17 3.08
C LEU A 30 22.45 -2.36 3.85
N PRO A 31 22.49 -2.17 5.19
CA PRO A 31 23.72 -2.31 5.97
C PRO A 31 24.23 -3.76 6.00
N PHE A 32 23.35 -4.74 5.84
CA PHE A 32 23.66 -6.18 5.77
C PHE A 32 24.37 -6.60 4.48
N ALA A 33 24.16 -5.87 3.38
CA ALA A 33 24.64 -6.29 2.07
C ALA A 33 26.17 -6.19 1.98
N LYS A 34 26.86 -7.25 1.56
CA LYS A 34 28.32 -7.20 1.42
C LYS A 34 28.73 -6.58 0.09
N ARG A 35 30.00 -6.17 -0.04
CA ARG A 35 30.60 -5.81 -1.32
C ARG A 35 31.59 -6.88 -1.76
N ASN A 36 31.57 -7.24 -3.04
CA ASN A 36 32.55 -8.15 -3.62
C ASN A 36 33.88 -7.44 -3.93
N SER A 37 34.88 -8.18 -4.44
CA SER A 37 36.21 -7.64 -4.78
C SER A 37 36.20 -6.52 -5.83
N ALA A 38 35.14 -6.43 -6.64
CA ALA A 38 34.92 -5.35 -7.60
C ALA A 38 34.13 -4.16 -7.01
N GLY A 39 33.88 -4.14 -5.69
CA GLY A 39 33.17 -3.07 -4.98
C GLY A 39 31.65 -3.08 -5.17
N ARG A 40 31.08 -4.10 -5.82
CA ARG A 40 29.63 -4.21 -6.10
C ARG A 40 28.92 -4.91 -4.96
N ARG A 41 27.69 -4.47 -4.64
CA ARG A 41 26.84 -5.12 -3.64
C ARG A 41 26.54 -6.57 -4.07
N GLU A 42 26.60 -7.45 -3.09
CA GLU A 42 26.34 -8.88 -3.21
C GLU A 42 25.50 -9.33 -2.02
N PHE A 43 24.38 -10.00 -2.33
CA PHE A 43 23.35 -10.39 -1.37
C PHE A 43 23.34 -11.91 -1.22
N SER A 44 23.05 -12.38 -0.01
CA SER A 44 22.74 -13.76 0.33
C SER A 44 21.23 -13.99 0.27
N ASP A 45 20.79 -15.23 0.50
CA ASP A 45 19.35 -15.54 0.63
C ASP A 45 18.71 -14.81 1.83
N ASP A 46 19.42 -14.68 2.96
CA ASP A 46 18.92 -13.97 4.15
C ASP A 46 18.71 -12.46 3.88
N ASP A 47 19.59 -11.86 3.08
CA ASP A 47 19.49 -10.45 2.69
C ASP A 47 18.23 -10.19 1.84
N LEU A 48 17.68 -11.21 1.18
CA LEU A 48 16.45 -11.09 0.39
C LEU A 48 15.24 -10.80 1.26
N GLY A 49 15.15 -11.46 2.41
CA GLY A 49 14.04 -11.27 3.35
C GLY A 49 13.97 -9.81 3.83
N TYR A 50 15.13 -9.20 4.10
CA TYR A 50 15.17 -7.77 4.44
C TYR A 50 14.73 -6.87 3.30
N ILE A 51 15.10 -7.18 2.06
CA ILE A 51 14.70 -6.39 0.90
C ILE A 51 13.18 -6.49 0.66
N GLU A 52 12.61 -7.68 0.84
CA GLU A 52 11.15 -7.91 0.79
C GLU A 52 10.41 -7.07 1.83
N VAL A 53 10.92 -7.03 3.08
CA VAL A 53 10.35 -6.20 4.15
C VAL A 53 10.47 -4.71 3.82
N ILE A 54 11.65 -4.24 3.38
CA ILE A 54 11.85 -2.82 3.00
C ILE A 54 10.87 -2.39 1.92
N ASP A 55 10.69 -3.22 0.90
CA ASP A 55 9.79 -2.90 -0.21
C ASP A 55 8.33 -2.87 0.23
N CYS A 56 7.90 -3.83 1.05
CA CYS A 56 6.55 -3.87 1.63
C CYS A 56 6.25 -2.65 2.50
N LEU A 57 7.16 -2.29 3.41
CA LEU A 57 7.00 -1.13 4.29
C LEU A 57 6.92 0.17 3.49
N LYS A 58 7.76 0.31 2.46
CA LYS A 58 7.72 1.45 1.55
C LYS A 58 6.41 1.53 0.77
N MET A 59 5.92 0.41 0.22
CA MET A 59 4.65 0.34 -0.50
C MET A 59 3.46 0.68 0.41
N SER A 60 3.57 0.39 1.70
CA SER A 60 2.60 0.77 2.74
C SER A 60 2.66 2.28 3.10
N GLY A 61 3.58 3.02 2.49
CA GLY A 61 3.75 4.47 2.64
C GLY A 61 4.48 4.85 3.92
N ILE A 62 5.31 3.96 4.46
CA ILE A 62 6.15 4.25 5.63
C ILE A 62 7.37 5.05 5.17
N PRO A 63 7.74 6.15 5.86
CA PRO A 63 8.90 6.96 5.50
C PRO A 63 10.20 6.16 5.50
N ILE A 64 11.04 6.38 4.50
CA ILE A 64 12.35 5.71 4.33
C ILE A 64 13.21 5.79 5.59
N LYS A 65 13.18 6.93 6.30
CA LYS A 65 13.92 7.12 7.55
C LYS A 65 13.48 6.17 8.66
N GLU A 66 12.18 5.92 8.77
CA GLU A 66 11.61 4.98 9.76
C GLU A 66 11.94 3.54 9.39
N ILE A 67 11.90 3.20 8.10
CA ILE A 67 12.34 1.90 7.59
C ILE A 67 13.83 1.68 7.92
N GLY A 68 14.68 2.70 7.76
CA GLY A 68 16.09 2.63 8.15
C GLY A 68 16.29 2.30 9.62
N GLN A 69 15.55 2.97 10.51
CA GLN A 69 15.58 2.69 11.95
C GLN A 69 15.16 1.26 12.28
N PHE A 70 14.13 0.74 11.61
CA PHE A 70 13.69 -0.64 11.76
C PHE A 70 14.77 -1.65 11.31
N ILE A 71 15.48 -1.36 10.22
CA ILE A 71 16.59 -2.19 9.74
C ILE A 71 17.77 -2.13 10.72
N ASP A 72 18.08 -0.97 11.30
CA ASP A 72 19.14 -0.86 12.31
C ASP A 72 18.83 -1.74 13.54
N TRP A 73 17.58 -1.77 14.00
CA TRP A 73 17.16 -2.71 15.06
C TRP A 73 17.33 -4.17 14.64
N CYS A 74 16.94 -4.52 13.41
CA CYS A 74 17.18 -5.86 12.89
C CYS A 74 18.67 -6.25 12.92
N MET A 75 19.58 -5.30 12.68
CA MET A 75 21.03 -5.54 12.74
C MET A 75 21.57 -5.71 14.16
N VAL A 76 20.91 -5.13 15.18
CA VAL A 76 21.22 -5.38 16.59
C VAL A 76 20.80 -6.79 17.01
N GLY A 77 19.71 -7.31 16.44
CA GLY A 77 19.19 -8.64 16.74
C GLY A 77 18.23 -8.65 17.92
N ASP A 78 18.24 -9.73 18.70
CA ASP A 78 17.15 -10.08 19.63
C ASP A 78 16.90 -9.06 20.75
N GLU A 79 17.90 -8.24 21.10
CA GLU A 79 17.76 -7.15 22.08
C GLU A 79 16.73 -6.08 21.68
N THR A 80 16.32 -6.06 20.40
CA THR A 80 15.37 -5.08 19.86
C THR A 80 14.04 -5.68 19.41
N LEU A 81 13.71 -6.91 19.83
CA LEU A 81 12.46 -7.57 19.42
C LEU A 81 11.22 -6.76 19.78
N ASP A 82 11.18 -6.18 20.98
CA ASP A 82 10.03 -5.38 21.44
C ASP A 82 9.82 -4.11 20.60
N GLN A 83 10.91 -3.43 20.23
CA GLN A 83 10.86 -2.25 19.36
C GLN A 83 10.37 -2.61 17.95
N ARG A 84 10.86 -3.74 17.41
CA ARG A 84 10.46 -4.22 16.09
C ARG A 84 8.99 -4.66 16.06
N LEU A 85 8.51 -5.31 17.12
CA LEU A 85 7.11 -5.71 17.26
C LEU A 85 6.21 -4.47 17.34
N SER A 86 6.52 -3.54 18.25
CA SER A 86 5.75 -2.30 18.40
C SER A 86 5.70 -1.49 17.10
N PHE A 87 6.80 -1.42 16.35
CA PHE A 87 6.85 -0.78 15.05
C PHE A 87 5.87 -1.42 14.05
N MET A 88 5.82 -2.75 14.00
CA MET A 88 4.91 -3.47 13.12
C MET A 88 3.43 -3.26 13.51
N GLU A 89 3.12 -3.34 14.81
CA GLU A 89 1.75 -3.12 15.33
C GLU A 89 1.26 -1.70 15.03
N ASP A 90 2.09 -0.68 15.27
CA ASP A 90 1.74 0.71 15.01
C ASP A 90 1.43 0.94 13.51
N HIS A 91 2.26 0.38 12.63
CA HIS A 91 2.07 0.53 11.19
C HIS A 91 0.95 -0.33 10.61
N GLU A 92 0.67 -1.50 11.19
CA GLU A 92 -0.53 -2.29 10.89
C GLU A 92 -1.79 -1.46 11.13
N ILE A 93 -1.92 -0.87 12.33
CA ILE A 93 -3.06 0.00 12.69
C ILE A 93 -3.18 1.18 11.72
N GLN A 94 -2.06 1.82 11.34
CA GLN A 94 -2.11 2.92 10.38
C GLN A 94 -2.54 2.45 8.98
N LEU A 95 -2.09 1.27 8.53
CA LEU A 95 -2.46 0.73 7.23
C LEU A 95 -3.94 0.34 7.19
N GLU A 96 -4.45 -0.29 8.24
CA GLU A 96 -5.87 -0.61 8.37
C GLU A 96 -6.75 0.65 8.29
N ARG A 97 -6.35 1.74 8.98
CA ARG A 97 -7.06 3.03 8.90
C ARG A 97 -7.06 3.60 7.48
N LYS A 98 -5.93 3.50 6.77
CA LYS A 98 -5.84 3.92 5.36
C LYS A 98 -6.77 3.08 4.48
N ILE A 99 -6.81 1.76 4.68
CA ILE A 99 -7.70 0.85 3.96
C ILE A 99 -9.16 1.27 4.18
N GLN A 100 -9.60 1.43 5.42
CA GLN A 100 -10.97 1.84 5.75
C GLN A 100 -11.35 3.18 5.11
N ALA A 101 -10.44 4.16 5.14
CA ALA A 101 -10.66 5.45 4.49
C ALA A 101 -10.77 5.33 2.95
N LEU A 102 -9.90 4.53 2.33
CA LEU A 102 -9.94 4.27 0.89
C LEU A 102 -11.20 3.50 0.47
N GLU A 103 -11.66 2.56 1.28
CA GLU A 103 -12.91 1.83 1.06
C GLU A 103 -14.12 2.77 1.14
N ALA A 104 -14.15 3.70 2.12
CA ALA A 104 -15.18 4.72 2.21
C ALA A 104 -15.19 5.64 0.99
N ASN A 105 -14.00 6.09 0.54
CA ASN A 105 -13.86 6.88 -0.68
C ASN A 105 -14.32 6.11 -1.92
N LEU A 106 -13.99 4.83 -2.03
CA LEU A 106 -14.42 3.96 -3.12
C LEU A 106 -15.94 3.78 -3.11
N ALA A 107 -16.56 3.63 -1.94
CA ALA A 107 -18.01 3.56 -1.81
C ALA A 107 -18.70 4.84 -2.34
N PHE A 108 -18.16 6.01 -2.00
CA PHE A 108 -18.65 7.29 -2.51
C PHE A 108 -18.52 7.39 -4.05
N LEU A 109 -17.37 6.99 -4.61
CA LEU A 109 -17.16 6.98 -6.06
C LEU A 109 -18.13 6.04 -6.77
N ARG A 110 -18.41 4.86 -6.19
CA ARG A 110 -19.39 3.91 -6.73
C ARG A 110 -20.81 4.47 -6.70
N TRP A 111 -21.20 5.15 -5.62
CA TRP A 111 -22.47 5.87 -5.54
C TRP A 111 -22.57 6.95 -6.62
N LYS A 112 -21.57 7.83 -6.76
CA LYS A 112 -21.57 8.88 -7.79
C LYS A 112 -21.56 8.31 -9.20
N LYS A 113 -20.88 7.19 -9.43
CA LYS A 113 -20.93 6.47 -10.71
C LYS A 113 -22.36 6.03 -11.03
N TRP A 114 -23.04 5.37 -10.09
CA TRP A 114 -24.44 4.97 -10.26
C TRP A 114 -25.34 6.18 -10.57
N TYR A 115 -25.21 7.26 -9.78
CA TYR A 115 -25.96 8.51 -9.97
C TYR A 115 -25.82 9.06 -11.39
N TYR A 116 -24.59 9.11 -11.93
CA TYR A 116 -24.38 9.62 -13.28
C TYR A 116 -24.82 8.64 -14.37
N GLN A 117 -24.79 7.33 -14.10
CA GLN A 117 -25.32 6.34 -15.04
C GLN A 117 -26.84 6.51 -15.21
N THR A 118 -27.58 6.61 -14.10
CA THR A 118 -29.04 6.79 -14.12
C THR A 118 -29.44 8.15 -14.70
N ALA A 119 -28.69 9.21 -14.37
CA ALA A 119 -28.92 10.53 -14.96
C ALA A 119 -28.65 10.55 -16.48
N ALA A 120 -27.58 9.88 -16.94
CA ALA A 120 -27.26 9.78 -18.35
C ALA A 120 -28.32 8.99 -19.13
N GLU A 121 -28.83 7.89 -18.56
CA GLU A 121 -29.93 7.11 -19.13
C GLU A 121 -31.23 7.93 -19.23
N ALA A 122 -31.53 8.77 -18.23
CA ALA A 122 -32.67 9.68 -18.25
C ALA A 122 -32.44 10.95 -19.08
N GLY A 123 -31.20 11.21 -19.51
CA GLY A 123 -30.80 12.44 -20.21
C GLY A 123 -30.80 13.71 -19.34
N THR A 124 -30.92 13.59 -18.00
CA THR A 124 -30.97 14.73 -17.07
C THR A 124 -30.64 14.30 -15.64
N GLU A 125 -29.96 15.16 -14.87
CA GLU A 125 -29.73 14.97 -13.43
C GLU A 125 -30.97 15.29 -12.58
N SER A 126 -32.00 15.92 -13.17
CA SER A 126 -33.20 16.34 -12.44
C SER A 126 -34.00 15.20 -11.82
N ILE A 127 -33.80 13.96 -12.28
CA ILE A 127 -34.42 12.77 -11.68
C ILE A 127 -33.95 12.51 -10.23
N HIS A 128 -32.81 13.09 -9.85
CA HIS A 128 -32.22 12.95 -8.52
C HIS A 128 -32.33 14.23 -7.69
N PHE A 129 -32.93 15.29 -8.20
CA PHE A 129 -33.06 16.54 -7.46
C PHE A 129 -34.29 16.55 -6.57
N ILE A 130 -34.23 17.34 -5.50
CA ILE A 130 -35.43 17.71 -4.74
C ILE A 130 -36.38 18.43 -5.71
N PRO A 131 -37.67 18.05 -5.79
CA PRO A 131 -38.61 18.64 -6.74
C PRO A 131 -38.62 20.17 -6.70
N GLY A 132 -38.47 20.80 -7.86
CA GLY A 132 -38.43 22.26 -7.99
C GLY A 132 -37.09 22.92 -7.65
N THR A 133 -36.03 22.14 -7.43
CA THR A 133 -34.69 22.65 -7.09
C THR A 133 -33.60 22.05 -8.00
N THR A 134 -32.37 22.53 -7.83
CA THR A 134 -31.14 21.94 -8.42
C THR A 134 -30.30 21.20 -7.37
N GLN A 135 -30.86 20.92 -6.19
CA GLN A 135 -30.17 20.24 -5.11
C GLN A 135 -30.47 18.75 -5.20
N VAL A 136 -29.45 17.90 -5.10
CA VAL A 136 -29.62 16.44 -5.04
C VAL A 136 -30.43 16.08 -3.79
N ASP A 137 -31.43 15.22 -3.95
CA ASP A 137 -32.21 14.67 -2.85
C ASP A 137 -31.26 13.88 -1.92
N PRO A 138 -31.13 14.26 -0.63
CA PRO A 138 -30.26 13.57 0.32
C PRO A 138 -30.55 12.07 0.44
N ALA A 139 -31.78 11.64 0.15
CA ALA A 139 -32.17 10.24 0.17
C ALA A 139 -31.57 9.40 -0.97
N GLU A 140 -30.98 10.02 -2.01
CA GLU A 140 -30.38 9.29 -3.14
C GLU A 140 -29.26 8.35 -2.72
N HIS A 141 -28.48 8.74 -1.72
CA HIS A 141 -27.43 7.88 -1.19
C HIS A 141 -28.00 6.67 -0.46
N ASP A 142 -29.11 6.84 0.27
CA ASP A 142 -29.81 5.74 0.94
C ASP A 142 -30.47 4.79 -0.07
N ARG A 143 -31.06 5.33 -1.15
CA ARG A 143 -31.63 4.55 -2.26
C ARG A 143 -30.56 3.66 -2.90
N TYR A 144 -29.41 4.23 -3.22
CA TYR A 144 -28.27 3.47 -3.74
C TYR A 144 -27.82 2.35 -2.79
N ASN A 145 -27.68 2.66 -1.50
CA ASN A 145 -27.26 1.69 -0.49
C ASN A 145 -28.28 0.56 -0.32
N ALA A 146 -29.59 0.85 -0.39
CA ALA A 146 -30.65 -0.14 -0.33
C ALA A 146 -30.61 -1.08 -1.55
N GLN A 147 -30.47 -0.53 -2.76
CA GLN A 147 -30.35 -1.31 -4.00
C GLN A 147 -29.13 -2.24 -3.96
N ARG A 148 -27.97 -1.71 -3.53
CA ARG A 148 -26.73 -2.49 -3.42
C ARG A 148 -26.86 -3.67 -2.45
N ARG A 149 -27.57 -3.50 -1.33
CA ARG A 149 -27.80 -4.58 -0.35
C ARG A 149 -28.69 -5.69 -0.92
N GLN A 150 -29.71 -5.33 -1.68
CA GLN A 150 -30.61 -6.30 -2.33
C GLN A 150 -29.85 -7.14 -3.38
N SER A 151 -29.07 -6.50 -4.27
CA SER A 151 -28.29 -7.22 -5.27
C SER A 151 -27.17 -8.11 -4.70
N ALA A 152 -26.70 -7.84 -3.48
CA ALA A 152 -25.70 -8.66 -2.81
C ALA A 152 -26.28 -9.89 -2.09
N GLN A 153 -27.60 -9.96 -1.91
CA GLN A 153 -28.30 -11.10 -1.31
C GLN A 153 -28.84 -12.10 -2.36
N GLU A 154 -28.75 -11.74 -3.65
CA GLU A 154 -29.22 -12.54 -4.78
C GLU A 154 -28.08 -13.31 -5.49
N VAL A 155 -26.85 -13.25 -4.95
CA VAL A 155 -25.63 -13.95 -5.42
C VAL A 155 -25.18 -14.93 -4.35
#